data_AF-A0A517MB70-F1
#
_entry.id   AF-A0A517MB70-F1
#
_cell.length_a   1.000
_cell.length_b   1.000
_cell.length_c   1.000
_cell.angle_alpha   90.00
_cell.angle_beta   90.00
_cell.angle_gamma   90.00
#
_symmetry.space_group_name_H-M   'P 1'
#
loop_
_entity.id
_entity.type
_entity.pdbx_description
1 polymer ?
#
loop_
_entity_poly.entity_id
_entity_poly.type
_entity_poly.pdbx_seq_one_letter_code
_entity_poly.pdbx_strand_id
1 'polypeptide(L)'
;MKSLPKRTKLLALLAVISASGSVFSPAATAGEWWHEFKHEMHIGYHRNNVWPQPFSEMAAYQTRAPFHVMVQKGWMLHNTIGHELFRDGDGALSAAGRDRVHWIASQAPQNRRVVHVLRGTSEKETEARVDAVRSALSHMAVNGAPPMVYITDVNPATSPGALASQITRAREAAMPKPVLPSDNLGNP
;
A
#
# COMPACT_ATOMS: atom_id res chain seq x y z
N MET A 1 37.18 -46.55 37.50
CA MET A 1 36.50 -45.74 38.54
C MET A 1 37.51 -44.83 39.22
N LYS A 2 37.47 -43.51 38.94
CA LYS A 2 37.60 -42.41 39.93
C LYS A 2 37.61 -41.07 39.18
N SER A 3 36.59 -40.27 39.50
CA SER A 3 36.28 -38.94 38.96
C SER A 3 37.24 -37.89 39.54
N LEU A 4 37.74 -36.98 38.69
CA LEU A 4 38.48 -35.78 39.10
C LEU A 4 37.56 -34.54 38.95
N PRO A 5 37.49 -33.65 39.97
CA PRO A 5 36.39 -32.70 40.13
C PRO A 5 36.48 -31.43 39.27
N LYS A 6 35.33 -31.00 38.75
CA LYS A 6 35.05 -29.84 37.87
C LYS A 6 35.29 -28.44 38.47
N ARG A 7 36.22 -28.26 39.41
CA ARG A 7 36.38 -26.96 40.13
C ARG A 7 37.56 -26.09 39.68
N THR A 8 38.38 -26.54 38.74
CA THR A 8 39.62 -25.83 38.35
C THR A 8 39.53 -24.98 37.08
N LYS A 9 38.36 -24.87 36.44
CA LYS A 9 38.19 -24.03 35.23
C LYS A 9 37.59 -22.64 35.47
N LEU A 10 37.29 -22.28 36.72
CA LEU A 10 36.62 -21.01 37.05
C LEU A 10 37.58 -19.90 37.50
N LEU A 11 38.87 -20.22 37.72
CA LEU A 11 39.87 -19.25 38.22
C LEU A 11 40.76 -18.63 37.14
N ALA A 12 40.63 -19.02 35.86
CA ALA A 12 41.49 -18.53 34.79
C ALA A 12 40.86 -17.41 33.91
N LEU A 13 39.62 -17.01 34.17
CA LEU A 13 38.91 -15.98 33.36
C LEU A 13 38.80 -14.61 34.05
N LEU A 14 39.43 -14.44 35.22
CA LEU A 14 39.41 -13.20 36.00
C LEU A 14 40.72 -12.38 35.90
N ALA A 15 41.67 -12.80 35.07
CA ALA A 15 43.01 -12.19 35.00
C ALA A 15 43.41 -11.64 33.61
N VAL A 16 42.48 -11.44 32.67
CA VAL A 16 42.79 -10.95 31.29
C VAL A 16 42.15 -9.60 30.96
N ILE A 17 41.54 -8.88 31.92
CA ILE A 17 41.05 -7.50 31.69
C ILE A 17 42.04 -6.45 32.25
N SER A 18 43.34 -6.76 32.27
CA SER A 18 44.37 -5.87 32.84
C SER A 18 45.34 -5.27 31.83
N ALA A 19 45.17 -5.51 30.53
CA ALA A 19 46.16 -5.10 29.54
C ALA A 19 45.53 -4.60 28.23
N SER A 20 44.75 -3.51 28.33
CA SER A 20 44.53 -2.57 27.23
C SER A 20 44.08 -1.26 27.87
N GLY A 21 45.04 -0.34 28.01
CA GLY A 21 44.82 0.95 28.66
C GLY A 21 43.73 1.75 27.96
N SER A 22 42.66 2.00 28.70
CA SER A 22 41.92 3.26 28.64
C SER A 22 41.77 3.70 30.08
N VAL A 23 42.56 4.71 30.44
CA VAL A 23 42.57 5.36 31.74
C VAL A 23 41.16 5.89 32.04
N PHE A 24 40.40 5.17 32.87
CA PHE A 24 39.18 5.71 33.47
C PHE A 24 39.62 6.57 34.66
N SER A 25 39.61 7.89 34.49
CA SER A 25 39.69 8.84 35.60
C SER A 25 38.43 8.70 36.48
N PRO A 26 38.52 8.33 37.78
CA PRO A 26 37.34 7.94 38.56
C PRO A 26 36.87 9.07 39.51
N ALA A 27 36.61 10.28 39.00
CA ALA A 27 36.14 11.38 39.87
C ALA A 27 35.01 12.25 39.31
N ALA A 28 34.74 12.21 38.00
CA ALA A 28 33.58 12.91 37.40
C ALA A 28 32.42 11.94 37.03
N THR A 29 32.67 10.64 37.03
CA THR A 29 31.81 9.64 36.39
C THR A 29 30.77 9.00 37.31
N ALA A 30 30.99 8.97 38.63
CA ALA A 30 30.09 8.28 39.56
C ALA A 30 28.77 9.04 39.79
N GLY A 31 28.83 10.38 39.84
CA GLY A 31 27.64 11.23 39.97
C GLY A 31 26.76 11.17 38.71
N GLU A 32 27.37 11.39 37.54
CA GLU A 32 26.69 11.31 36.24
C GLU A 32 26.08 9.93 36.01
N TRP A 33 26.82 8.85 36.29
CA TRP A 33 26.31 7.48 36.18
C TRP A 33 25.10 7.21 37.08
N TRP A 34 25.12 7.71 38.33
CA TRP A 34 24.01 7.50 39.26
C TRP A 34 22.76 8.29 38.87
N HIS A 35 22.94 9.49 38.32
CA HIS A 35 21.85 10.28 37.76
C HIS A 35 21.23 9.60 36.53
N GLU A 36 22.04 9.08 35.63
CA GLU A 36 21.59 8.34 34.45
C GLU A 36 20.88 7.03 34.84
N PHE A 37 21.42 6.28 35.80
CA PHE A 37 20.78 5.07 36.33
C PHE A 37 19.40 5.37 36.93
N LYS A 38 19.28 6.40 37.78
CA LYS A 38 17.99 6.81 38.35
C LYS A 38 17.01 7.25 37.27
N HIS A 39 17.50 7.96 36.26
CA HIS A 39 16.69 8.41 35.14
C HIS A 39 16.13 7.22 34.35
N GLU A 40 16.98 6.26 33.98
CA GLU A 40 16.59 5.03 33.27
C GLU A 40 15.59 4.19 34.08
N MET A 41 15.81 4.03 35.39
CA MET A 41 14.88 3.32 36.28
C MET A 41 13.53 4.04 36.39
N HIS A 42 13.53 5.37 36.46
CA HIS A 42 12.31 6.17 36.50
C HIS A 42 11.52 6.06 35.19
N ILE A 43 12.19 6.14 34.04
CA ILE A 43 11.58 5.89 32.72
C ILE A 43 11.01 4.47 32.65
N GLY A 44 11.78 3.47 33.11
CA GLY A 44 11.36 2.07 33.14
C GLY A 44 10.09 1.84 33.96
N TYR A 45 10.00 2.44 35.15
CA TYR A 45 8.83 2.38 36.02
C TYR A 45 7.59 2.98 35.35
N HIS A 46 7.70 4.19 34.80
CA HIS A 46 6.59 4.84 34.12
C HIS A 46 6.17 4.06 32.88
N ARG A 47 7.12 3.54 32.09
CA ARG A 47 6.85 2.73 30.89
C ARG A 47 6.13 1.42 31.22
N ASN A 48 6.50 0.77 32.32
CA ASN A 48 5.83 -0.46 32.77
C ASN A 48 4.39 -0.20 33.24
N ASN A 49 4.17 0.93 33.91
CA ASN A 49 2.83 1.31 34.39
C ASN A 49 1.87 1.74 33.27
N VAL A 50 2.37 2.22 32.13
CA VAL A 50 1.54 2.57 30.96
C VAL A 50 1.43 1.42 29.95
N TRP A 51 2.05 0.27 30.22
CA TRP A 51 1.87 -0.92 29.38
C TRP A 51 0.39 -1.36 29.43
N PRO A 52 -0.27 -1.65 28.30
CA PRO A 52 0.26 -1.75 26.93
C PRO A 52 0.00 -0.54 26.01
N GLN A 53 -0.74 0.48 26.46
CA GLN A 53 -1.42 1.46 25.59
C GLN A 53 -0.54 2.19 24.55
N PRO A 54 0.68 2.70 24.85
CA PRO A 54 1.46 3.40 23.83
C PRO A 54 2.03 2.46 22.76
N PHE A 55 2.27 1.19 23.10
CA PHE A 55 2.82 0.21 22.16
C PHE A 55 1.74 -0.45 21.32
N SER A 56 0.55 -0.66 21.88
CA SER A 56 -0.57 -1.25 21.14
C SER A 56 -1.07 -0.35 20.01
N GLU A 57 -1.16 0.95 20.23
CA GLU A 57 -1.61 1.89 19.20
C GLU A 57 -0.58 2.03 18.08
N MET A 58 0.71 2.13 18.44
CA MET A 58 1.78 2.19 17.45
C MET A 58 1.87 0.91 16.62
N ALA A 59 1.77 -0.26 17.25
CA ALA A 59 1.75 -1.54 16.54
C ALA A 59 0.52 -1.68 15.63
N ALA A 60 -0.66 -1.24 16.09
CA ALA A 60 -1.88 -1.23 15.29
C ALA A 60 -1.76 -0.29 14.08
N TYR A 61 -1.19 0.91 14.27
CA TYR A 61 -0.92 1.84 13.19
C TYR A 61 0.05 1.27 12.18
N GLN A 62 1.18 0.71 12.62
CA GLN A 62 2.18 0.08 11.74
C GLN A 62 1.59 -1.07 10.93
N THR A 63 0.67 -1.84 11.52
CA THR A 63 -0.04 -2.91 10.83
C THR A 63 -1.02 -2.38 9.78
N ARG A 64 -1.70 -1.26 10.04
CA ARG A 64 -2.71 -0.66 9.13
C ARG A 64 -2.10 0.22 8.04
N ALA A 65 -0.99 0.89 8.32
CA ALA A 65 -0.31 1.82 7.41
C ALA A 65 -0.10 1.28 5.98
N PRO A 66 0.44 0.05 5.77
CA PRO A 66 0.62 -0.47 4.42
C PRO A 66 -0.70 -0.61 3.65
N PHE A 67 -1.80 -0.99 4.31
CA PHE A 67 -3.10 -1.12 3.67
C PHE A 67 -3.65 0.22 3.18
N HIS A 68 -3.38 1.31 3.92
CA HIS A 68 -3.77 2.64 3.48
C HIS A 68 -3.04 3.05 2.20
N VAL A 69 -1.74 2.72 2.09
CA VAL A 69 -0.96 2.94 0.88
C VAL A 69 -1.50 2.09 -0.27
N MET A 70 -1.78 0.80 -0.04
CA MET A 70 -2.36 -0.09 -1.05
C MET A 70 -3.72 0.42 -1.54
N VAL A 71 -4.57 0.90 -0.63
CA VAL A 71 -5.86 1.50 -0.97
C VAL A 71 -5.65 2.75 -1.83
N GLN A 72 -4.74 3.64 -1.47
CA GLN A 72 -4.47 4.84 -2.28
C GLN A 72 -3.95 4.48 -3.68
N LYS A 73 -3.01 3.54 -3.78
CA LYS A 73 -2.46 3.07 -5.06
C LYS A 73 -3.52 2.34 -5.89
N GLY A 74 -4.39 1.55 -5.26
CA GLY A 74 -5.51 0.90 -5.94
C GLY A 74 -6.46 1.89 -6.60
N TRP A 75 -6.76 2.99 -5.92
CA TRP A 75 -7.57 4.07 -6.52
C TRP A 75 -6.83 4.83 -7.62
N MET A 76 -5.53 5.09 -7.46
CA MET A 76 -4.71 5.68 -8.51
C MET A 76 -4.74 4.83 -9.79
N LEU A 77 -4.52 3.52 -9.65
CA LEU A 77 -4.58 2.56 -10.77
C LEU A 77 -5.98 2.49 -11.38
N HIS A 78 -7.03 2.43 -10.55
CA HIS A 78 -8.40 2.40 -11.03
C HIS A 78 -8.73 3.67 -11.83
N ASN A 79 -8.33 4.84 -11.35
CA ASN A 79 -8.60 6.10 -12.03
C ASN A 79 -7.58 6.44 -13.13
N THR A 80 -6.71 5.50 -13.50
CA THR A 80 -5.80 5.65 -14.63
C THR A 80 -6.51 5.31 -15.93
N ILE A 81 -6.41 6.22 -16.90
CA ILE A 81 -6.86 6.04 -18.27
C ILE A 81 -5.68 5.47 -19.06
N GLY A 82 -5.76 4.17 -19.36
CA GLY A 82 -4.76 3.43 -20.11
C GLY A 82 -4.78 3.71 -21.61
N HIS A 83 -3.85 3.08 -22.33
CA HIS A 83 -3.68 3.26 -23.78
C HIS A 83 -4.93 2.82 -24.57
N GLU A 84 -5.57 1.74 -24.12
CA GLU A 84 -6.76 1.12 -24.71
C GLU A 84 -8.01 2.01 -24.70
N LEU A 85 -8.01 3.06 -23.87
CA LEU A 85 -9.10 4.03 -23.79
C LEU A 85 -8.89 5.22 -24.73
N PHE A 86 -7.72 5.31 -25.35
CA PHE A 86 -7.42 6.27 -26.40
C PHE A 86 -7.49 5.59 -27.77
N ARG A 87 -7.76 6.39 -28.80
CA ARG A 87 -7.66 5.95 -30.19
C ARG A 87 -6.20 6.06 -30.63
N ASP A 88 -5.74 5.04 -31.35
CA ASP A 88 -4.38 4.99 -31.87
C ASP A 88 -4.13 6.13 -32.88
N GLY A 89 -3.00 6.81 -32.73
CA GLY A 89 -2.50 7.83 -33.66
C GLY A 89 -2.86 9.28 -33.34
N ASP A 90 -4.05 9.56 -32.82
CA ASP A 90 -4.52 10.93 -32.53
C ASP A 90 -4.60 11.27 -31.04
N GLY A 91 -4.55 10.28 -30.15
CA GLY A 91 -4.65 10.49 -28.71
C GLY A 91 -6.04 10.94 -28.24
N ALA A 92 -7.06 10.84 -29.10
CA ALA A 92 -8.43 11.19 -28.75
C ALA A 92 -9.04 10.10 -27.85
N LEU A 93 -9.95 10.49 -26.96
CA LEU A 93 -10.67 9.52 -26.12
C LEU A 93 -11.64 8.69 -26.97
N SER A 94 -11.57 7.37 -26.79
CA SER A 94 -12.59 6.44 -27.29
C SER A 94 -13.93 6.65 -26.54
N ALA A 95 -15.02 6.03 -27.04
CA ALA A 95 -16.30 6.03 -26.34
C ALA A 95 -16.16 5.48 -24.91
N ALA A 96 -15.48 4.33 -24.76
CA ALA A 96 -15.21 3.73 -23.46
C ALA A 96 -14.35 4.65 -22.56
N GLY A 97 -13.39 5.36 -23.14
CA GLY A 97 -12.57 6.34 -22.41
C GLY A 97 -13.40 7.51 -21.88
N ARG A 98 -14.33 8.04 -22.68
CA ARG A 98 -15.25 9.10 -22.26
C ARG A 98 -16.16 8.65 -21.12
N ASP A 99 -16.72 7.44 -21.24
CA ASP A 99 -17.57 6.85 -20.19
C ASP A 99 -16.77 6.64 -18.89
N ARG A 100 -15.49 6.26 -19.02
CA ARG A 100 -14.60 6.10 -17.87
C ARG A 100 -14.34 7.42 -17.16
N VAL A 101 -14.03 8.48 -17.91
CA VAL A 101 -13.86 9.83 -17.35
C VAL A 101 -15.16 10.31 -16.68
N HIS A 102 -16.31 10.07 -17.30
CA HIS A 102 -17.62 10.40 -16.73
C HIS A 102 -17.86 9.67 -15.41
N TRP A 103 -17.54 8.38 -15.35
CA TRP A 103 -17.69 7.59 -14.11
C TRP A 103 -16.78 8.13 -13.00
N ILE A 104 -15.52 8.48 -13.30
CA ILE A 104 -14.60 9.06 -12.29
C ILE A 104 -15.13 10.40 -11.79
N ALA A 105 -15.65 11.25 -12.68
CA ALA A 105 -16.14 12.57 -12.32
C ALA A 105 -17.45 12.52 -11.49
N SER A 106 -18.34 11.57 -11.77
CA SER A 106 -19.68 11.49 -11.16
C SER A 106 -19.78 10.51 -9.99
N GLN A 107 -19.23 9.30 -10.13
CA GLN A 107 -19.44 8.19 -9.20
C GLN A 107 -18.32 8.00 -8.19
N ALA A 108 -17.07 8.41 -8.51
CA ALA A 108 -15.98 8.23 -7.57
C ALA A 108 -16.18 9.11 -6.31
N PRO A 109 -15.76 8.63 -5.11
CA PRO A 109 -15.83 9.41 -3.88
C PRO A 109 -15.12 10.76 -4.03
N GLN A 110 -15.69 11.83 -3.47
CA GLN A 110 -15.21 13.21 -3.70
C GLN A 110 -13.72 13.39 -3.39
N ASN A 111 -13.20 12.75 -2.34
CA ASN A 111 -11.78 12.79 -1.96
C ASN A 111 -10.85 11.96 -2.85
N ARG A 112 -11.38 11.25 -3.85
CA ARG A 112 -10.66 10.37 -4.79
C ARG A 112 -10.98 10.67 -6.25
N ARG A 113 -11.69 11.76 -6.55
CA ARG A 113 -11.97 12.21 -7.92
C ARG A 113 -10.73 12.85 -8.54
N VAL A 114 -9.84 12.00 -9.01
CA VAL A 114 -8.61 12.40 -9.70
C VAL A 114 -8.47 11.52 -10.91
N VAL A 115 -8.23 12.11 -12.08
CA VAL A 115 -8.00 11.37 -13.32
C VAL A 115 -6.51 11.28 -13.57
N HIS A 116 -6.00 10.06 -13.75
CA HIS A 116 -4.61 9.82 -14.14
C HIS A 116 -4.57 9.44 -15.61
N VAL A 117 -3.69 10.06 -16.39
CA VAL A 117 -3.51 9.78 -17.81
C VAL A 117 -2.19 9.05 -17.98
N LEU A 118 -2.23 7.87 -18.59
CA LEU A 118 -1.01 7.13 -18.90
C LEU A 118 -0.22 7.87 -19.99
N ARG A 119 1.08 8.11 -19.72
CA ARG A 119 1.99 8.72 -20.70
C ARG A 119 1.96 7.97 -22.03
N GLY A 120 1.90 8.73 -23.12
CA GLY A 120 1.98 8.20 -24.48
C GLY A 120 3.41 7.84 -24.88
N THR A 121 3.58 7.43 -26.13
CA THR A 121 4.92 7.12 -26.70
C THR A 121 5.74 8.39 -26.97
N SER A 122 5.07 9.54 -27.10
CA SER A 122 5.67 10.86 -27.29
C SER A 122 5.04 11.91 -26.39
N GLU A 123 5.74 13.02 -26.18
CA GLU A 123 5.20 14.14 -25.39
C GLU A 123 3.98 14.76 -26.08
N LYS A 124 4.03 14.93 -27.40
CA LYS A 124 2.90 15.43 -28.20
C LYS A 124 1.64 14.57 -28.03
N GLU A 125 1.81 13.25 -28.01
CA GLU A 125 0.71 12.33 -27.76
C GLU A 125 0.18 12.45 -26.32
N THR A 126 1.07 12.62 -25.35
CA THR A 126 0.71 12.79 -23.94
C THR A 126 -0.10 14.08 -23.72
N GLU A 127 0.34 15.19 -24.33
CA GLU A 127 -0.38 16.47 -24.32
C GLU A 127 -1.78 16.33 -24.95
N ALA A 128 -1.87 15.70 -26.13
CA ALA A 128 -3.15 15.46 -26.80
C ALA A 128 -4.12 14.63 -25.93
N ARG A 129 -3.62 13.60 -25.23
CA ARG A 129 -4.43 12.79 -24.30
C ARG A 129 -4.92 13.59 -23.11
N VAL A 130 -4.05 14.41 -22.52
CA VAL A 130 -4.40 15.27 -21.38
C VAL A 130 -5.44 16.30 -21.80
N ASP A 131 -5.29 16.90 -22.98
CA ASP A 131 -6.23 17.87 -23.52
C ASP A 131 -7.58 17.23 -23.87
N ALA A 132 -7.58 16.03 -24.44
CA ALA A 132 -8.81 15.28 -24.69
C ALA A 132 -9.57 14.98 -23.39
N VAL A 133 -8.88 14.61 -22.32
CA VAL A 133 -9.49 14.38 -21.00
C VAL A 133 -10.02 15.68 -20.38
N ARG A 134 -9.25 16.77 -20.45
CA ARG A 134 -9.68 18.08 -19.95
C ARG A 134 -10.90 18.60 -20.71
N SER A 135 -10.92 18.45 -22.02
CA SER A 135 -12.07 18.79 -22.86
C SER A 135 -13.29 17.91 -22.52
N ALA A 136 -13.10 16.60 -22.31
CA ALA A 136 -14.20 15.75 -21.88
C ALA A 136 -14.79 16.19 -20.52
N LEU A 137 -13.94 16.59 -19.57
CA LEU A 137 -14.36 17.08 -18.26
C LEU A 137 -15.06 18.44 -18.32
N SER A 138 -14.65 19.35 -19.20
CA SER A 138 -15.28 20.68 -19.31
C SER A 138 -16.72 20.63 -19.81
N HIS A 139 -17.06 19.58 -20.56
CA HIS A 139 -18.43 19.34 -21.03
C HIS A 139 -19.32 18.61 -20.00
N MET A 140 -18.77 18.18 -18.86
CA MET A 140 -19.51 17.45 -17.83
C MET A 140 -19.98 18.39 -16.71
N ALA A 141 -21.27 18.30 -16.35
CA ALA A 141 -21.79 18.92 -15.15
C ALA A 141 -21.35 18.09 -13.93
N VAL A 142 -20.20 18.42 -13.36
CA VAL A 142 -19.66 17.74 -12.17
C VAL A 142 -20.21 18.40 -10.90
N ASN A 143 -20.71 17.60 -9.97
CA ASN A 143 -21.11 18.08 -8.65
C ASN A 143 -19.87 18.39 -7.81
N GLY A 144 -19.54 19.68 -7.65
CA GLY A 144 -18.40 20.16 -6.87
C GLY A 144 -17.22 20.61 -7.75
N ALA A 145 -16.01 20.63 -7.18
CA ALA A 145 -14.82 20.98 -7.93
C ALA A 145 -14.54 19.94 -9.03
N PRO A 146 -14.14 20.35 -10.25
CA PRO A 146 -13.78 19.42 -11.30
C PRO A 146 -12.56 18.59 -10.90
N PRO A 147 -12.50 17.29 -11.28
CA PRO A 147 -11.38 16.43 -10.94
C PRO A 147 -10.09 16.94 -11.59
N MET A 148 -8.99 16.86 -10.85
CA MET A 148 -7.66 17.19 -11.37
C MET A 148 -7.16 16.09 -12.29
N VAL A 149 -6.39 16.48 -13.31
CA VAL A 149 -5.78 15.58 -14.29
C VAL A 149 -4.27 15.53 -14.06
N TYR A 150 -3.72 14.34 -13.83
CA TYR A 150 -2.28 14.11 -13.69
C TYR A 150 -1.77 13.10 -14.71
N ILE A 151 -0.49 13.22 -15.07
CA ILE A 151 0.19 12.23 -15.90
C ILE A 151 0.78 11.14 -14.98
N THR A 152 0.71 9.90 -15.41
CA THR A 152 1.36 8.77 -14.73
C THR A 152 2.06 7.86 -15.72
N ASP A 153 3.15 7.24 -15.28
CA ASP A 153 3.88 6.21 -16.03
C ASP A 153 3.47 4.79 -15.59
N VAL A 154 2.61 4.69 -14.57
CA VAL A 154 2.17 3.41 -14.02
C VAL A 154 1.00 2.89 -14.85
N ASN A 155 1.26 1.88 -15.66
CA ASN A 155 0.22 1.20 -16.42
C ASN A 155 -0.68 0.36 -15.49
N PRO A 156 -2.01 0.53 -15.50
CA PRO A 156 -2.90 -0.37 -14.78
C PRO A 156 -2.73 -1.80 -15.29
N ALA A 157 -2.67 -2.76 -14.36
CA ALA A 157 -2.67 -4.18 -14.70
C ALA A 157 -4.07 -4.57 -15.19
N THR A 158 -4.31 -4.37 -16.48
CA THR A 158 -5.54 -4.79 -17.15
C THR A 158 -5.30 -6.03 -17.98
N SER A 159 -6.35 -6.82 -18.18
CA SER A 159 -6.35 -7.87 -19.20
C SER A 159 -6.97 -7.33 -20.48
N PRO A 160 -6.48 -7.72 -21.67
CA PRO A 160 -7.12 -7.35 -22.92
C PRO A 160 -8.61 -7.72 -22.91
N GLY A 161 -9.48 -6.81 -23.34
CA GLY A 161 -10.94 -7.06 -23.35
C GLY A 161 -11.33 -8.28 -24.18
N ALA A 162 -10.58 -8.57 -25.25
CA ALA A 162 -10.76 -9.76 -26.08
C ALA A 162 -10.54 -11.06 -25.28
N LEU A 163 -9.51 -11.10 -24.44
CA LEU A 163 -9.20 -12.24 -23.58
C LEU A 163 -10.27 -12.40 -22.49
N ALA A 164 -10.71 -11.31 -21.86
CA ALA A 164 -11.79 -11.36 -20.88
C ALA A 164 -13.09 -11.91 -21.50
N SER A 165 -13.44 -11.44 -22.70
CA SER A 165 -14.62 -11.92 -23.44
C SER A 165 -14.50 -13.39 -23.85
N GLN A 166 -13.29 -13.83 -24.24
CA GLN A 166 -13.04 -15.23 -24.57
C GLN A 166 -13.21 -16.14 -23.34
N ILE A 167 -12.66 -15.75 -22.19
CA ILE A 167 -12.81 -16.50 -20.93
C ILE A 167 -14.27 -16.59 -20.51
N THR A 168 -15.01 -15.48 -20.57
CA THR A 168 -16.44 -15.47 -20.21
C THR A 168 -17.25 -16.40 -21.13
N ARG A 169 -17.03 -16.31 -22.45
CA ARG A 169 -17.71 -17.19 -23.42
C ARG A 169 -17.34 -18.66 -23.22
N ALA A 170 -16.07 -18.97 -22.98
CA ALA A 170 -15.61 -20.32 -22.72
C ALA A 170 -16.24 -20.89 -21.44
N ARG A 171 -16.35 -20.07 -20.38
CA ARG A 171 -17.04 -20.43 -19.14
C ARG A 171 -18.50 -20.71 -19.39
N GLU A 172 -19.21 -19.82 -20.09
CA GLU A 172 -20.64 -19.99 -20.42
C GLU A 172 -20.90 -21.27 -21.22
N ALA A 173 -20.06 -21.56 -22.21
CA ALA A 173 -20.16 -22.78 -23.00
C ALA A 173 -19.92 -24.06 -22.17
N ALA A 174 -19.09 -23.98 -21.12
CA ALA A 174 -18.80 -25.10 -20.23
C ALA A 174 -19.78 -25.26 -19.06
N MET A 175 -20.65 -24.27 -18.81
CA MET A 175 -21.63 -24.36 -17.72
C MET A 175 -22.73 -25.37 -18.05
N PRO A 176 -23.07 -26.29 -17.13
CA PRO A 176 -24.18 -27.22 -17.33
C PRO A 176 -25.49 -26.44 -17.44
N LYS A 177 -26.42 -26.93 -18.26
CA LYS A 177 -27.73 -26.30 -18.45
C LYS A 177 -28.44 -26.16 -17.10
N PRO A 178 -28.96 -24.97 -16.73
CA PRO A 178 -29.71 -24.79 -15.50
C PRO A 178 -30.90 -25.75 -15.45
N VAL A 179 -31.03 -26.50 -14.35
CA VAL A 179 -32.15 -27.41 -14.10
C VAL A 179 -32.95 -26.84 -12.92
N LEU A 180 -34.27 -26.81 -13.03
CA LEU A 180 -35.12 -26.43 -11.91
C LEU A 180 -35.16 -27.57 -10.87
N PRO A 181 -35.19 -27.26 -9.57
CA PRO A 181 -35.47 -28.25 -8.53
C PRO A 181 -36.83 -28.90 -8.76
N SER A 182 -36.91 -30.22 -8.63
CA SER A 182 -38.10 -31.02 -8.91
C SER A 182 -39.31 -30.71 -8.03
N ASP A 183 -39.12 -30.06 -6.87
CA ASP A 183 -40.18 -29.83 -5.88
C ASP A 183 -41.24 -28.78 -6.31
N ASN A 184 -40.96 -27.94 -7.31
CA ASN A 184 -41.87 -26.89 -7.77
C ASN A 184 -42.68 -27.25 -9.02
N LEU A 185 -42.60 -28.50 -9.49
CA LEU A 185 -43.48 -29.02 -10.53
C LEU A 185 -44.73 -29.57 -9.84
N GLY A 186 -45.73 -28.70 -9.66
CA GLY A 186 -47.03 -29.05 -9.08
C GLY A 186 -47.54 -30.37 -9.65
N ASN A 187 -47.75 -31.32 -8.74
CA ASN A 187 -48.44 -32.58 -9.02
C ASN A 187 -49.84 -32.24 -9.60
N PRO A 188 -50.28 -32.87 -10.71
CA PRO A 188 -51.60 -32.62 -11.29
C PRO A 188 -52.75 -32.87 -10.31
#